data_AF-A0A1R3HVC8-F1
#
_entry.id   AF-A0A1R3HVC8-F1
#
_cell.length_a   1.000
_cell.length_b   1.000
_cell.length_c   1.000
_cell.angle_alpha   90.00
_cell.angle_beta   90.00
_cell.angle_gamma   90.00
#
_symmetry.space_group_name_H-M   'P 1'
#
loop_
_entity.id
_entity.type
_entity.pdbx_description
1 polymer ?
#
loop_
_entity_poly.entity_id
_entity_poly.type
_entity_poly.pdbx_seq_one_letter_code
_entity_poly.pdbx_strand_id
1 'polypeptide(L)'
;MKCFKQHFGTLCDDDENGIWFEATDDDLNTDLQKKWKFHVSTRKGSHSHPKPVISAGWLPYVRAKRLREGDRIILHVQKVIKGGEARFTIQAQRKVANFKLFGTELWNNIIVEDLKPDIASSSIILS
;
A
#
# COMPACT_ATOMS: atom_id res chain seq x y z
N MET A 1 12.73 7.43 9.40
CA MET A 1 12.30 7.23 8.00
C MET A 1 13.48 6.88 7.06
N LYS A 2 14.31 5.87 7.37
CA LYS A 2 15.48 5.51 6.53
C LYS A 2 15.17 4.53 5.38
N CYS A 3 14.11 3.72 5.46
CA CYS A 3 13.80 2.73 4.41
C CYS A 3 13.33 3.32 3.07
N PHE A 4 12.60 4.45 3.05
CA PHE A 4 11.98 4.93 1.81
C PHE A 4 13.01 5.42 0.78
N LYS A 5 14.07 6.12 1.23
CA LYS A 5 15.17 6.55 0.35
C LYS A 5 16.04 5.39 -0.14
N GLN A 6 16.19 4.33 0.65
CA GLN A 6 17.13 3.25 0.33
C GLN A 6 16.62 2.27 -0.73
N HIS A 7 15.32 2.31 -1.06
CA HIS A 7 14.70 1.46 -2.09
C HIS A 7 14.06 2.27 -3.22
N PHE A 8 13.35 3.37 -2.91
CA PHE A 8 12.78 4.22 -3.96
C PHE A 8 13.72 5.33 -4.42
N GLY A 9 14.68 5.76 -3.60
CA GLY A 9 15.74 6.68 -4.04
C GLY A 9 16.52 6.06 -5.19
N THR A 10 17.05 4.84 -5.01
CA THR A 10 17.76 4.09 -6.05
C THR A 10 16.92 3.71 -7.27
N LEU A 11 15.58 3.78 -7.18
CA LEU A 11 14.72 3.66 -8.36
C LEU A 11 14.55 5.02 -9.04
N CYS A 12 14.49 6.12 -8.32
CA CYS A 12 14.26 7.43 -8.91
C CYS A 12 15.54 8.23 -9.21
N ASP A 13 16.70 7.59 -9.03
CA ASP A 13 18.00 8.15 -9.38
C ASP A 13 18.23 7.84 -10.88
N ASP A 14 18.26 8.90 -11.71
CA ASP A 14 18.71 8.97 -13.11
C ASP A 14 17.67 9.19 -14.22
N ASP A 15 16.37 8.90 -14.01
CA ASP A 15 15.33 9.22 -15.00
C ASP A 15 14.51 10.45 -14.61
N GLU A 16 14.61 11.54 -15.40
CA GLU A 16 13.72 12.70 -15.26
C GLU A 16 12.23 12.34 -15.36
N ASN A 17 11.93 11.18 -15.94
CA ASN A 17 10.58 10.72 -16.20
C ASN A 17 9.98 9.87 -15.08
N GLY A 18 10.75 9.40 -14.09
CA GLY A 18 10.28 8.48 -13.04
C GLY A 18 10.26 7.01 -13.46
N ILE A 19 9.90 6.10 -12.54
CA ILE A 19 9.93 4.65 -12.72
C ILE A 19 8.55 4.03 -12.55
N TRP A 20 8.27 3.02 -13.36
CA TRP A 20 7.12 2.14 -13.18
C TRP A 20 7.48 0.92 -12.34
N PHE A 21 6.61 0.57 -11.39
CA PHE A 21 6.71 -0.68 -10.65
C PHE A 21 5.35 -1.38 -10.57
N GLU A 22 5.38 -2.70 -10.49
CA GLU A 22 4.19 -3.51 -10.26
C GLU A 22 4.18 -4.00 -8.82
N ALA A 23 3.05 -3.83 -8.14
CA ALA A 23 2.82 -4.36 -6.81
C ALA A 23 1.65 -5.33 -6.81
N THR A 24 1.86 -6.50 -6.20
CA THR A 24 0.80 -7.48 -5.99
C THR A 24 -0.04 -7.07 -4.77
N ASP A 25 -1.35 -7.05 -4.94
CA ASP A 25 -2.31 -6.88 -3.84
C ASP A 25 -2.28 -8.15 -2.99
N ASP A 26 -1.84 -8.03 -1.74
CA ASP A 26 -1.71 -9.15 -0.80
C ASP A 26 -3.04 -9.41 -0.07
N ASP A 27 -4.14 -9.37 -0.83
CA ASP A 27 -5.46 -9.72 -0.33
C ASP A 27 -5.49 -11.22 -0.03
N LEU A 28 -5.54 -11.54 1.27
CA LEU A 28 -5.45 -12.88 1.84
C LEU A 28 -6.53 -13.89 1.40
N ASN A 29 -7.41 -13.55 0.45
CA ASN A 29 -8.62 -14.34 0.19
C ASN A 29 -9.04 -14.45 -1.28
N THR A 30 -8.14 -14.26 -2.23
CA THR A 30 -8.47 -14.47 -3.65
C THR A 30 -7.35 -15.23 -4.35
N ASP A 31 -7.69 -16.36 -4.97
CA ASP A 31 -6.81 -17.13 -5.88
C ASP A 31 -6.32 -16.30 -7.08
N LEU A 32 -6.88 -15.10 -7.26
CA LEU A 32 -6.49 -14.10 -8.24
C LEU A 32 -5.68 -12.99 -7.56
N GLN A 33 -4.37 -13.17 -7.47
CA GLN A 33 -3.44 -12.11 -7.09
C GLN A 33 -3.56 -10.94 -8.07
N LYS A 34 -4.26 -9.88 -7.64
CA LYS A 34 -4.41 -8.67 -8.46
C LYS A 34 -3.11 -7.88 -8.44
N LYS A 35 -2.66 -7.45 -9.62
CA LYS A 35 -1.45 -6.65 -9.79
C LYS A 35 -1.81 -5.21 -10.11
N TRP A 36 -1.09 -4.28 -9.49
CA TRP A 36 -1.26 -2.85 -9.69
C TRP A 36 0.03 -2.25 -10.22
N LYS A 37 -0.08 -1.54 -11.35
CA LYS A 37 1.04 -0.83 -11.96
C LYS A 37 1.02 0.63 -11.53
N PHE A 38 2.11 1.08 -10.92
CA PHE A 38 2.25 2.43 -10.38
C PHE A 38 3.42 3.15 -11.01
N HIS A 39 3.28 4.46 -11.17
CA HIS A 39 4.37 5.34 -11.57
C HIS A 39 4.86 6.13 -10.37
N VAL A 40 6.14 6.02 -10.03
CA VAL A 40 6.79 6.79 -8.99
C VAL A 40 7.77 7.79 -9.61
N SER A 41 7.69 9.04 -9.18
CA SER A 41 8.62 10.09 -9.62
C SER A 41 9.09 10.88 -8.41
N THR A 42 10.18 11.62 -8.58
CA THR A 42 10.69 12.52 -7.54
C THR A 42 10.36 13.95 -7.90
N ARG A 43 9.56 14.61 -7.05
CA ARG A 43 9.30 16.05 -7.23
C ARG A 43 10.55 16.84 -6.84
N LYS A 44 11.21 17.45 -7.84
CA LYS A 44 12.29 18.43 -7.63
C LYS A 44 11.66 19.76 -7.21
N GLY A 45 11.75 20.11 -5.93
CA GLY A 45 11.42 21.44 -5.43
C GLY A 45 12.67 22.33 -5.39
N SER A 46 12.50 23.66 -5.39
CA SER A 46 13.60 24.64 -5.29
C SER A 46 14.44 24.53 -4.02
N HIS A 47 14.01 23.73 -3.04
CA HIS A 47 14.71 23.49 -1.78
C HIS A 47 15.02 21.98 -1.65
N SER A 48 16.23 21.67 -1.16
CA SER A 48 17.04 20.43 -1.24
C SER A 48 16.44 19.09 -0.74
N HIS A 49 15.13 18.88 -0.82
CA HIS A 49 14.48 17.66 -0.33
C HIS A 49 13.59 17.04 -1.42
N PRO A 50 14.18 16.21 -2.30
CA PRO A 50 13.41 15.41 -3.25
C PRO A 50 12.34 14.58 -2.51
N LYS A 51 11.07 14.75 -2.92
CA LYS A 51 9.92 14.00 -2.37
C LYS A 51 9.41 13.01 -3.41
N PRO A 52 9.41 11.70 -3.13
CA PRO A 52 8.83 10.72 -4.02
C PRO A 52 7.31 10.85 -4.05
N VAL A 53 6.72 10.66 -5.22
CA VAL A 53 5.28 10.77 -5.49
C VAL A 53 4.85 9.59 -6.36
N ILE A 54 3.89 8.80 -5.86
CA ILE A 54 3.16 7.85 -6.69
C ILE A 54 2.07 8.61 -7.42
N SER A 55 2.11 8.60 -8.75
CA SER A 55 1.27 9.44 -9.60
C SER A 55 0.27 8.58 -10.39
N ALA A 56 0.70 7.95 -11.47
CA ALA A 56 -0.15 7.07 -12.25
C ALA A 56 -0.42 5.74 -11.51
N GLY A 57 -1.60 5.15 -11.76
CA GLY A 57 -2.07 3.95 -11.08
C GLY A 57 -2.67 4.18 -9.69
N TRP A 58 -2.34 5.30 -9.02
CA TRP A 58 -2.80 5.61 -7.68
C TRP A 58 -4.32 5.83 -7.60
N LEU A 59 -4.88 6.71 -8.43
CA LEU A 59 -6.32 7.02 -8.39
C LEU A 59 -7.21 5.79 -8.68
N PRO A 60 -6.90 4.94 -9.68
CA PRO A 60 -7.59 3.66 -9.86
C PRO A 60 -7.55 2.76 -8.62
N TYR A 61 -6.39 2.65 -7.96
CA TYR A 61 -6.23 1.87 -6.72
C TYR A 61 -7.12 2.41 -5.59
N VAL A 62 -7.04 3.73 -5.35
CA VAL A 62 -7.87 4.44 -4.35
C VAL A 62 -9.36 4.17 -4.56
N ARG A 63 -9.83 4.25 -5.80
CA ARG A 63 -11.24 4.01 -6.14
C ARG A 63 -11.65 2.56 -5.93
N ALA A 64 -10.81 1.61 -6.37
CA ALA A 64 -11.11 0.18 -6.23
C ALA A 64 -11.16 -0.27 -4.78
N LYS A 65 -10.23 0.22 -3.94
CA LYS A 65 -10.18 -0.07 -2.50
C LYS A 65 -11.05 0.87 -1.66
N ARG A 66 -11.74 1.84 -2.29
CA ARG A 66 -12.57 2.86 -1.62
C ARG A 66 -11.83 3.51 -0.43
N LEU A 67 -10.57 3.88 -0.66
CA LEU A 67 -9.73 4.49 0.37
C LEU A 67 -10.27 5.86 0.76
N ARG A 68 -10.09 6.20 2.03
CA ARG A 68 -10.47 7.47 2.63
C ARG A 68 -9.31 8.02 3.43
N GLU A 69 -9.38 9.30 3.75
CA GLU A 69 -8.43 9.91 4.69
C GLU A 69 -8.43 9.14 6.02
N GLY A 70 -7.24 8.86 6.54
CA GLY A 70 -7.04 8.05 7.75
C GLY A 70 -6.83 6.55 7.50
N ASP A 71 -7.09 6.05 6.29
CA ASP A 71 -6.67 4.69 5.91
C ASP A 71 -5.14 4.63 5.75
N ARG A 72 -4.56 3.48 6.07
CA ARG A 72 -3.12 3.22 5.95
C ARG A 72 -2.83 2.40 4.71
N ILE A 73 -1.78 2.76 3.98
CA ILE A 73 -1.23 1.94 2.92
C ILE A 73 0.13 1.43 3.35
N ILE A 74 0.36 0.13 3.16
CA ILE A 74 1.62 -0.53 3.41
C ILE A 74 2.16 -1.06 2.09
N LEU A 75 3.38 -0.65 1.77
CA LEU A 75 4.14 -1.14 0.62
C LEU A 75 5.31 -1.96 1.15
N HIS A 76 5.34 -3.25 0.82
CA HIS A 76 6.47 -4.12 1.13
C HIS A 76 7.33 -4.35 -0.10
N VAL A 77 8.63 -4.44 0.13
CA VAL A 77 9.62 -4.74 -0.91
C VAL A 77 10.41 -5.95 -0.45
N GLN A 78 10.35 -7.05 -1.18
CA GLN A 78 11.20 -8.20 -0.96
C GLN A 78 12.36 -8.14 -1.96
N LYS A 79 13.57 -7.92 -1.44
CA LYS A 79 14.81 -8.01 -2.24
C LYS A 79 15.14 -9.48 -2.49
N VAL A 80 15.30 -9.86 -3.75
CA VAL A 80 15.82 -11.18 -4.10
C VAL A 80 17.34 -11.14 -3.99
N ILE A 81 17.91 -11.95 -3.09
CA ILE A 81 19.33 -11.91 -2.66
C ILE A 81 20.31 -12.22 -3.82
N LYS A 82 19.85 -12.74 -4.96
CA LYS A 82 20.69 -13.21 -6.09
C LYS A 82 20.37 -12.52 -7.43
N GLY A 83 20.38 -11.18 -7.46
CA GLY A 83 20.25 -10.41 -8.70
C GLY A 83 18.89 -10.48 -9.39
N GLY A 84 17.84 -10.90 -8.67
CA GLY A 84 16.46 -10.91 -9.17
C GLY A 84 15.79 -9.55 -9.02
N GLU A 85 14.76 -9.32 -9.83
CA GLU A 85 13.90 -8.13 -9.73
C GLU A 85 13.22 -8.06 -8.36
N ALA A 86 13.10 -6.84 -7.82
CA ALA A 86 12.43 -6.61 -6.54
C ALA A 86 10.93 -6.94 -6.66
N ARG A 87 10.40 -7.68 -5.69
CA ARG A 87 8.95 -7.97 -5.63
C ARG A 87 8.29 -6.97 -4.69
N PHE A 88 7.30 -6.25 -5.20
CA PHE A 88 6.50 -5.32 -4.42
C PHE A 88 5.16 -5.92 -4.08
N THR A 89 4.70 -5.72 -2.85
CA THR A 89 3.31 -5.96 -2.47
C THR A 89 2.71 -4.69 -1.88
N ILE A 90 1.40 -4.55 -2.05
CA ILE A 90 0.63 -3.42 -1.53
C ILE A 90 -0.55 -3.94 -0.71
N GLN A 91 -0.79 -3.30 0.43
CA GLN A 91 -1.91 -3.56 1.30
C GLN A 91 -2.56 -2.25 1.72
N ALA A 92 -3.88 -2.23 1.76
CA ALA A 92 -4.67 -1.14 2.33
C ALA A 92 -5.28 -1.58 3.65
N GLN A 93 -5.25 -0.72 4.65
CA GLN A 93 -5.77 -0.98 5.98
C GLN A 93 -6.66 0.14 6.47
N ARG A 94 -7.78 -0.23 7.09
CA ARG A 94 -8.69 0.68 7.77
C ARG A 94 -8.65 0.44 9.26
N LYS A 95 -8.61 1.53 10.03
CA LYS A 95 -8.70 1.46 11.48
C LYS A 95 -10.06 0.90 11.88
N VAL A 96 -10.07 -0.06 12.79
CA VAL A 96 -11.33 -0.51 13.41
C VAL A 96 -11.83 0.62 14.32
N ALA A 97 -12.97 1.19 13.96
CA ALA A 97 -13.55 2.28 14.73
C ALA A 97 -13.89 1.81 16.15
N ASN A 98 -13.57 2.65 17.13
CA ASN A 98 -13.95 2.47 18.55
C ASN A 98 -13.46 1.18 19.22
N PHE A 99 -12.45 0.50 18.66
CA PHE A 99 -11.91 -0.73 19.24
C PHE A 99 -10.39 -0.63 19.42
N LYS A 100 -9.92 -0.88 20.64
CA LYS A 100 -8.52 -0.98 20.99
C LYS A 100 -8.30 -2.29 21.71
N LEU A 101 -7.27 -3.04 21.33
CA LEU A 101 -6.87 -4.26 22.00
C LEU A 101 -5.62 -3.97 22.83
N PHE A 102 -5.70 -4.15 24.15
CA PHE A 102 -4.63 -3.80 25.10
C PHE A 102 -4.10 -2.36 24.92
N GLY A 103 -5.02 -1.40 24.71
CA GLY A 103 -4.67 0.00 24.47
C GLY A 103 -4.12 0.31 23.08
N THR A 104 -3.94 -0.69 22.22
CA THR A 104 -3.38 -0.57 20.87
C THR A 104 -4.48 -0.51 19.82
N GLU A 105 -4.31 0.33 18.82
CA GLU A 105 -5.24 0.45 17.69
C GLU A 105 -5.19 -0.78 16.79
N LEU A 106 -6.36 -1.30 16.40
CA LEU A 106 -6.47 -2.39 15.45
C LEU A 106 -6.75 -1.89 14.02
N TRP A 107 -6.17 -2.59 13.06
CA TRP A 107 -6.21 -2.26 11.63
C TRP A 107 -6.60 -3.50 10.85
N ASN A 108 -7.65 -3.39 10.03
CA ASN A 108 -8.12 -4.47 9.18
C ASN A 108 -7.70 -4.21 7.74
N ASN A 109 -7.33 -5.27 7.01
CA ASN A 109 -7.08 -5.17 5.58
C ASN A 109 -8.39 -4.82 4.84
N ILE A 110 -8.32 -3.91 3.87
CA ILE A 110 -9.44 -3.55 3.01
C ILE A 110 -9.45 -4.51 1.81
N ILE A 111 -10.39 -5.46 1.83
CA ILE A 111 -10.55 -6.46 0.77
C ILE A 111 -11.48 -5.89 -0.30
N VAL A 112 -11.25 -6.25 -1.57
CA VAL A 112 -12.04 -5.80 -2.73
C VAL A 112 -13.54 -6.17 -2.61
N GLU A 113 -13.91 -7.12 -1.75
CA GLU A 113 -15.29 -7.56 -1.52
C GLU A 113 -16.02 -6.86 -0.36
N ASP A 114 -15.33 -6.06 0.46
CA ASP A 114 -15.94 -5.44 1.64
C ASP A 114 -16.75 -4.19 1.28
N LEU A 115 -17.92 -4.42 0.68
CA LEU A 115 -19.17 -3.66 0.89
C LEU A 115 -20.40 -4.46 0.43
N LYS A 116 -20.78 -5.47 1.23
CA LYS A 116 -22.19 -5.61 1.62
C LYS A 116 -22.35 -4.95 2.99
N PRO A 117 -22.92 -3.74 3.11
CA PRO A 117 -23.06 -3.05 4.39
C PRO A 117 -24.20 -3.59 5.27
N ASP A 118 -24.62 -4.85 5.08
CA ASP A 118 -25.81 -5.41 5.75
C ASP A 118 -25.49 -6.26 6.99
N ILE A 119 -24.36 -6.98 7.03
CA ILE A 119 -24.14 -7.92 8.13
C ILE A 119 -23.04 -7.38 9.04
N ALA A 120 -23.46 -6.71 10.10
CA ALA A 120 -22.72 -6.69 11.35
C ALA A 120 -22.47 -8.15 11.75
N SER A 121 -21.31 -8.70 11.37
CA SER A 121 -20.88 -10.03 11.82
C SER A 121 -20.42 -9.90 13.27
N SER A 122 -21.40 -9.98 14.15
CA SER A 122 -21.23 -10.37 15.53
C SER A 122 -20.43 -11.67 15.57
N SER A 123 -19.23 -11.63 16.14
CA SER A 123 -18.53 -12.82 16.62
C SER A 123 -17.73 -12.43 17.85
N ILE A 124 -18.42 -12.39 18.99
CA ILE A 124 -17.81 -12.65 20.28
C ILE A 124 -17.77 -14.18 20.39
N ILE A 125 -16.59 -14.79 20.30
CA ILE A 125 -16.39 -16.13 20.85
C ILE A 125 -15.76 -15.93 22.22
N LEU A 126 -16.58 -16.10 23.25
CA LEU A 126 -16.12 -16.46 24.58
C LEU A 126 -16.15 -17.99 24.65
N SER A 127 -15.02 -18.60 24.96
CA SER A 127 -14.93 -19.91 25.61
C SER A 127 -13.99 -19.78 26.79
#